data_AF-A0A3J8T8C5-F1
#
_entry.id   AF-A0A3J8T8C5-F1
#
_cell.length_a   1.000
_cell.length_b   1.000
_cell.length_c   1.000
_cell.angle_alpha   90.00
_cell.angle_beta   90.00
_cell.angle_gamma   90.00
#
_symmetry.space_group_name_H-M   'P 1'
#
loop_
_entity.id
_entity.type
_entity.pdbx_description
1 polymer ?
#
loop_
_entity_poly.entity_id
_entity_poly.type
_entity_poly.pdbx_seq_one_letter_code
_entity_poly.pdbx_strand_id
1 'polypeptide(L)'
;EVLNDRSTKVRHDHTESIGHNQKITVVKGQTVSVGTKKEGGHDQTITVANNRSITVRNNQTLKVTNDRMAGISHDDGLYVKNDRRVTVGGRQEHTTTGDHISLVKGTHSLEVKGDLARKVSGALGIKVRNEIVLESGGKITLKVGSSFVVIHAGGVDIVGPKINLNSG
;
A
#
# COMPACT_ATOMS: atom_id res chain seq x y z
N GLU A 1 -22.16 -39.96 -24.54
CA GLU A 1 -20.82 -39.82 -23.93
C GLU A 1 -19.84 -39.42 -25.01
N VAL A 2 -18.89 -38.52 -24.72
CA VAL A 2 -17.73 -38.30 -25.58
C VAL A 2 -16.59 -39.11 -24.97
N LEU A 3 -16.10 -40.13 -25.68
CA LEU A 3 -15.13 -41.09 -25.15
C LEU A 3 -13.66 -40.67 -25.34
N ASN A 4 -13.40 -39.72 -26.24
CA ASN A 4 -12.07 -39.21 -26.57
C ASN A 4 -12.14 -37.67 -26.62
N ASP A 5 -12.02 -37.08 -27.81
CA ASP A 5 -11.96 -35.64 -27.97
C ASP A 5 -13.29 -35.03 -28.40
N ARG A 6 -13.56 -33.79 -27.97
CA ARG A 6 -14.63 -32.93 -28.49
C ARG A 6 -14.08 -31.55 -28.78
N SER A 7 -14.42 -31.03 -29.96
CA SER A 7 -14.16 -29.63 -30.34
C SER A 7 -15.48 -28.95 -30.69
N THR A 8 -15.64 -27.70 -30.26
CA THR A 8 -16.79 -26.86 -30.60
C THR A 8 -16.27 -25.54 -31.16
N LYS A 9 -16.74 -25.15 -32.34
CA LYS A 9 -16.39 -23.88 -32.99
C LYS A 9 -17.66 -23.08 -33.27
N VAL A 10 -17.79 -21.92 -32.65
CA VAL A 10 -18.87 -20.96 -32.89
C VAL A 10 -18.30 -19.81 -33.72
N ARG A 11 -18.96 -19.45 -34.83
CA ARG A 11 -18.47 -18.41 -35.78
C ARG A 11 -19.04 -17.01 -35.52
N HIS A 12 -20.12 -16.93 -34.75
CA HIS A 12 -20.78 -15.69 -34.35
C HIS A 12 -20.94 -15.75 -32.83
N ASP A 13 -22.16 -15.71 -32.31
CA ASP A 13 -22.41 -15.62 -30.86
C ASP A 13 -22.68 -16.99 -30.22
N HIS A 14 -22.26 -17.12 -28.96
CA HIS A 14 -22.62 -18.23 -28.09
C HIS A 14 -23.33 -17.68 -26.84
N THR A 15 -24.49 -18.24 -26.51
CA THR A 15 -25.22 -17.95 -25.28
C THR A 15 -25.56 -19.27 -24.59
N GLU A 16 -25.24 -19.37 -23.31
CA GLU A 16 -25.57 -20.52 -22.46
C GLU A 16 -26.33 -20.02 -21.22
N SER A 17 -27.38 -20.72 -20.82
CA SER A 17 -28.17 -20.40 -19.63
C SER A 17 -28.41 -21.67 -18.84
N ILE A 18 -28.03 -21.66 -17.56
CA ILE A 18 -28.23 -22.78 -16.64
C ILE A 18 -29.29 -22.36 -15.62
N GLY A 19 -30.47 -22.99 -15.65
CA GLY A 19 -31.58 -22.65 -14.76
C GLY A 19 -31.38 -23.07 -13.30
N HIS A 20 -30.39 -23.92 -13.03
CA HIS A 20 -30.05 -24.42 -11.70
C HIS A 20 -28.53 -24.34 -11.49
N ASN A 21 -27.89 -25.45 -11.08
CA ASN A 21 -26.49 -25.49 -10.72
C ASN A 21 -25.61 -25.93 -11.88
N GLN A 22 -24.46 -25.28 -12.04
CA GLN A 22 -23.38 -25.71 -12.93
C GLN A 22 -22.16 -26.12 -12.11
N LYS A 23 -21.60 -27.29 -12.38
CA LYS A 23 -20.33 -27.75 -11.81
C LYS A 23 -19.36 -28.08 -12.94
N ILE A 24 -18.24 -27.38 -12.98
CA ILE A 24 -17.14 -27.65 -13.92
C ILE A 24 -15.96 -28.21 -13.12
N THR A 25 -15.43 -29.36 -13.54
CA THR A 25 -14.22 -29.96 -12.97
C THR A 25 -13.19 -30.10 -14.10
N VAL A 26 -12.00 -29.54 -13.91
CA VAL A 26 -10.87 -29.67 -14.85
C VAL A 26 -9.71 -30.35 -14.13
N VAL A 27 -9.27 -31.51 -14.61
CA VAL A 27 -8.30 -32.36 -13.90
C VAL A 27 -6.84 -31.98 -14.21
N LYS A 28 -6.55 -31.59 -15.45
CA LYS A 28 -5.17 -31.33 -15.91
C LYS A 28 -4.83 -29.85 -15.97
N GLY A 29 -5.61 -29.07 -16.71
CA GLY A 29 -5.35 -27.64 -16.88
C GLY A 29 -6.45 -26.94 -17.64
N GLN A 30 -6.62 -25.64 -17.37
CA GLN A 30 -7.58 -24.77 -18.02
C GLN A 30 -6.84 -23.52 -18.52
N THR A 31 -7.13 -23.11 -19.75
CA THR A 31 -6.68 -21.83 -20.29
C THR A 31 -7.92 -21.09 -20.79
N VAL A 32 -8.09 -19.87 -20.32
CA VAL A 32 -9.13 -18.95 -20.80
C VAL A 32 -8.40 -17.78 -21.46
N SER A 33 -8.75 -17.46 -22.69
CA SER A 33 -8.22 -16.31 -23.41
C SER A 33 -9.40 -15.51 -23.96
N VAL A 34 -9.49 -14.24 -23.58
CA VAL A 34 -10.54 -13.31 -24.00
C VAL A 34 -9.85 -12.15 -24.71
N GLY A 35 -9.95 -12.11 -26.04
CA GLY A 35 -9.15 -11.22 -26.88
C GLY A 35 -7.65 -11.59 -26.84
N THR A 36 -6.98 -11.54 -27.99
CA THR A 36 -5.53 -11.79 -28.08
C THR A 36 -4.73 -10.59 -28.56
N LYS A 37 -5.42 -9.48 -28.86
CA LYS A 37 -4.84 -8.22 -29.34
C LYS A 37 -5.56 -7.03 -28.70
N LYS A 38 -4.85 -5.91 -28.58
CA LYS A 38 -5.40 -4.63 -28.14
C LYS A 38 -6.17 -3.99 -29.31
N GLU A 39 -7.27 -4.61 -29.68
CA GLU A 39 -8.26 -4.11 -30.63
C GLU A 39 -9.55 -3.86 -29.83
N GLY A 40 -10.38 -2.89 -30.24
CA GLY A 40 -11.61 -2.56 -29.51
C GLY A 40 -12.59 -3.74 -29.46
N GLY A 41 -13.27 -3.96 -28.31
CA GLY A 41 -14.40 -4.87 -28.20
C GLY A 41 -14.14 -6.26 -27.60
N HIS A 42 -13.07 -6.44 -26.81
CA HIS A 42 -12.78 -7.71 -26.13
C HIS A 42 -12.69 -7.53 -24.61
N ASP A 43 -13.85 -7.50 -23.96
CA ASP A 43 -13.97 -7.32 -22.52
C ASP A 43 -14.35 -8.63 -21.81
N GLN A 44 -13.88 -8.80 -20.57
CA GLN A 44 -14.36 -9.83 -19.67
C GLN A 44 -15.01 -9.19 -18.44
N THR A 45 -16.31 -9.41 -18.28
CA THR A 45 -17.06 -8.99 -17.08
C THR A 45 -17.44 -10.22 -16.26
N ILE A 46 -17.18 -10.17 -14.95
CA ILE A 46 -17.61 -11.19 -14.00
C ILE A 46 -18.41 -10.49 -12.91
N THR A 47 -19.68 -10.85 -12.79
CA THR A 47 -20.55 -10.39 -11.70
C THR A 47 -20.84 -11.56 -10.77
N VAL A 48 -20.57 -11.38 -9.48
CA VAL A 48 -20.92 -12.35 -8.43
C VAL A 48 -21.81 -11.65 -7.43
N ALA A 49 -23.06 -12.08 -7.30
CA ALA A 49 -24.06 -11.40 -6.46
C ALA A 49 -23.84 -11.61 -4.95
N ASN A 50 -23.27 -12.76 -4.58
CA ASN A 50 -22.98 -13.11 -3.20
C ASN A 50 -21.47 -13.24 -3.01
N ASN A 51 -21.01 -14.38 -2.52
CA ASN A 51 -19.61 -14.58 -2.13
C ASN A 51 -18.79 -15.21 -3.26
N ARG A 52 -17.54 -14.76 -3.40
CA ARG A 52 -16.52 -15.40 -4.21
C ARG A 52 -15.36 -15.83 -3.32
N SER A 53 -15.03 -17.13 -3.34
CA SER A 53 -13.84 -17.67 -2.70
C SER A 53 -12.85 -18.15 -3.75
N ILE A 54 -11.57 -17.82 -3.58
CA ILE A 54 -10.48 -18.23 -4.44
C ILE A 54 -9.41 -18.85 -3.56
N THR A 55 -8.97 -20.05 -3.89
CA THR A 55 -7.81 -20.68 -3.25
C THR A 55 -6.80 -21.05 -4.32
N VAL A 56 -5.61 -20.45 -4.23
CA VAL A 56 -4.46 -20.79 -5.06
C VAL A 56 -3.46 -21.51 -4.17
N ARG A 57 -3.17 -22.78 -4.46
CA ARG A 57 -2.28 -23.60 -3.62
C ARG A 57 -0.80 -23.30 -3.82
N ASN A 58 -0.44 -22.86 -5.02
CA ASN A 58 0.92 -22.52 -5.40
C ASN A 58 1.01 -20.99 -5.59
N ASN A 59 1.38 -20.55 -6.79
CA ASN A 59 1.65 -19.15 -7.07
C ASN A 59 0.48 -18.48 -7.81
N GLN A 60 0.22 -17.22 -7.47
CA GLN A 60 -0.64 -16.32 -8.23
C GLN A 60 0.22 -15.19 -8.80
N THR A 61 0.17 -14.98 -10.11
CA THR A 61 0.79 -13.83 -10.78
C THR A 61 -0.30 -13.00 -11.44
N LEU A 62 -0.33 -11.69 -11.15
CA LEU A 62 -1.21 -10.74 -11.80
C LEU A 62 -0.34 -9.67 -12.49
N LYS A 63 -0.48 -9.57 -13.81
CA LYS A 63 0.14 -8.50 -14.60
C LYS A 63 -0.96 -7.67 -15.24
N VAL A 64 -0.98 -6.39 -14.90
CA VAL A 64 -1.87 -5.38 -15.51
C VAL A 64 -0.97 -4.41 -16.27
N THR A 65 -1.23 -4.23 -17.56
CA THR A 65 -0.37 -3.41 -18.44
C THR A 65 -0.77 -1.94 -18.49
N ASN A 66 -1.99 -1.63 -18.05
CA ASN A 66 -2.49 -0.28 -17.87
C ASN A 66 -2.86 -0.09 -16.38
N ASP A 67 -4.06 0.36 -16.08
CA ASP A 67 -4.47 0.70 -14.72
C ASP A 67 -5.21 -0.43 -14.00
N ARG A 68 -5.06 -0.46 -12.67
CA ARG A 68 -5.87 -1.28 -11.76
C ARG A 68 -6.54 -0.36 -10.75
N MET A 69 -7.86 -0.42 -10.67
CA MET A 69 -8.65 0.21 -9.61
C MET A 69 -9.33 -0.86 -8.76
N ALA A 70 -9.36 -0.67 -7.44
CA ALA A 70 -10.09 -1.53 -6.51
C ALA A 70 -10.88 -0.64 -5.55
N GLY A 71 -12.20 -0.85 -5.49
CA GLY A 71 -13.10 -0.21 -4.52
C GLY A 71 -13.58 -1.25 -3.52
N ILE A 72 -13.26 -1.04 -2.24
CA ILE A 72 -13.69 -1.87 -1.13
C ILE A 72 -14.53 -0.99 -0.22
N SER A 73 -15.79 -1.35 0.04
CA SER A 73 -16.73 -0.50 0.76
C SER A 73 -16.73 -0.70 2.28
N HIS A 74 -16.18 -1.81 2.75
CA HIS A 74 -16.06 -2.15 4.18
C HIS A 74 -14.58 -2.36 4.52
N ASP A 75 -14.17 -3.61 4.75
CA ASP A 75 -12.84 -3.92 5.25
C ASP A 75 -11.94 -4.56 4.18
N ASP A 76 -10.66 -4.20 4.18
CA ASP A 76 -9.60 -4.86 3.42
C ASP A 76 -8.54 -5.41 4.40
N GLY A 77 -8.36 -6.73 4.39
CA GLY A 77 -7.44 -7.43 5.28
C GLY A 77 -6.31 -8.08 4.50
N LEU A 78 -5.06 -7.78 4.90
CA LEU A 78 -3.87 -8.39 4.30
C LEU A 78 -3.01 -9.06 5.38
N TYR A 79 -2.83 -10.38 5.25
CA TYR A 79 -1.88 -11.14 6.03
C TYR A 79 -0.78 -11.70 5.13
N VAL A 80 0.47 -11.34 5.41
CA VAL A 80 1.65 -11.84 4.71
C VAL A 80 2.55 -12.52 5.74
N LYS A 81 2.79 -13.82 5.58
CA LYS A 81 3.57 -14.62 6.54
C LYS A 81 5.07 -14.30 6.50
N ASN A 82 5.59 -14.05 5.30
CA ASN A 82 7.00 -13.73 5.05
C ASN A 82 7.09 -12.24 4.67
N ASP A 83 7.74 -11.92 3.55
CA ASP A 83 8.03 -10.55 3.18
C ASP A 83 6.97 -9.92 2.27
N ARG A 84 6.70 -8.63 2.50
CA ARG A 84 5.96 -7.76 1.58
C ARG A 84 6.92 -6.71 1.03
N ARG A 85 7.20 -6.76 -0.27
CA ARG A 85 7.95 -5.72 -0.97
C ARG A 85 7.00 -4.87 -1.81
N VAL A 86 7.11 -3.56 -1.69
CA VAL A 86 6.35 -2.58 -2.48
C VAL A 86 7.33 -1.64 -3.18
N THR A 87 7.09 -1.35 -4.45
CA THR A 87 7.85 -0.36 -5.20
C THR A 87 6.87 0.46 -6.01
N VAL A 88 6.93 1.78 -5.84
CA VAL A 88 6.10 2.75 -6.56
C VAL A 88 7.06 3.61 -7.37
N GLY A 89 6.98 3.51 -8.71
CA GLY A 89 7.84 4.29 -9.60
C GLY A 89 7.43 5.76 -9.72
N GLY A 90 6.18 6.08 -9.36
CA GLY A 90 5.63 7.43 -9.36
C GLY A 90 5.31 7.94 -7.94
N ARG A 91 4.28 8.79 -7.84
CA ARG A 91 3.81 9.37 -6.57
C ARG A 91 2.96 8.36 -5.78
N GLN A 92 3.19 8.28 -4.47
CA GLN A 92 2.33 7.56 -3.53
C GLN A 92 1.61 8.56 -2.62
N GLU A 93 0.28 8.62 -2.74
CA GLU A 93 -0.58 9.38 -1.85
C GLU A 93 -1.34 8.42 -0.93
N HIS A 94 -1.45 8.78 0.35
CA HIS A 94 -2.15 7.96 1.34
C HIS A 94 -2.89 8.88 2.32
N THR A 95 -4.19 8.66 2.44
CA THR A 95 -5.06 9.37 3.38
C THR A 95 -5.67 8.36 4.33
N THR A 96 -5.55 8.61 5.63
CA THR A 96 -6.23 7.86 6.70
C THR A 96 -7.10 8.84 7.45
N THR A 97 -8.41 8.61 7.47
CA THR A 97 -9.38 9.49 8.14
C THR A 97 -9.54 9.17 9.62
N GLY A 98 -9.39 7.89 9.99
CA GLY A 98 -9.28 7.43 11.36
C GLY A 98 -7.83 7.33 11.83
N ASP A 99 -7.60 6.44 12.80
CA ASP A 99 -6.27 6.25 13.38
C ASP A 99 -5.32 5.49 12.45
N HIS A 100 -4.05 5.91 12.43
CA HIS A 100 -2.95 5.17 11.82
C HIS A 100 -2.03 4.61 12.91
N ILE A 101 -2.09 3.30 13.14
CA ILE A 101 -1.29 2.62 14.16
C ILE A 101 -0.24 1.76 13.47
N SER A 102 1.03 2.01 13.78
CA SER A 102 2.17 1.26 13.25
C SER A 102 3.02 0.71 14.39
N LEU A 103 3.16 -0.61 14.43
CA LEU A 103 4.05 -1.32 15.34
C LEU A 103 5.12 -2.05 14.53
N VAL A 104 6.35 -1.57 14.62
CA VAL A 104 7.51 -2.24 14.06
C VAL A 104 8.27 -2.91 15.21
N LYS A 105 8.23 -4.24 15.28
CA LYS A 105 8.96 -5.01 16.30
C LYS A 105 10.47 -5.07 16.04
N GLY A 106 10.85 -4.97 14.77
CA GLY A 106 12.24 -4.88 14.32
C GLY A 106 12.66 -3.41 14.15
N THR A 107 13.48 -3.15 13.13
CA THR A 107 13.98 -1.81 12.82
C THR A 107 13.06 -1.07 11.86
N HIS A 108 12.84 0.22 12.12
CA HIS A 108 12.21 1.14 11.18
C HIS A 108 13.26 2.12 10.64
N SER A 109 13.69 1.92 9.39
CA SER A 109 14.62 2.83 8.70
C SER A 109 13.84 3.70 7.71
N LEU A 110 14.21 4.98 7.63
CA LEU A 110 13.63 5.95 6.72
C LEU A 110 14.76 6.79 6.11
N GLU A 111 14.92 6.71 4.80
CA GLU A 111 15.77 7.60 4.02
C GLU A 111 14.87 8.50 3.17
N VAL A 112 15.06 9.82 3.26
CA VAL A 112 14.35 10.80 2.44
C VAL A 112 15.40 11.64 1.72
N LYS A 113 15.45 11.52 0.40
CA LYS A 113 16.43 12.25 -0.44
C LYS A 113 16.08 13.74 -0.63
N GLY A 114 14.81 14.08 -0.45
CA GLY A 114 14.33 15.46 -0.41
C GLY A 114 13.95 15.86 1.01
N ASP A 115 12.90 16.69 1.14
CA ASP A 115 12.47 17.18 2.44
C ASP A 115 11.51 16.22 3.15
N LEU A 116 11.68 16.11 4.47
CA LEU A 116 10.70 15.50 5.36
C LEU A 116 10.00 16.59 6.18
N ALA A 117 8.77 16.91 5.83
CA ALA A 117 7.92 17.82 6.59
C ALA A 117 6.87 17.05 7.40
N ARG A 118 6.78 17.31 8.71
CA ARG A 118 5.77 16.73 9.60
C ARG A 118 5.00 17.84 10.30
N LYS A 119 3.70 17.95 9.99
CA LYS A 119 2.78 18.87 10.68
C LYS A 119 1.90 18.06 11.62
N VAL A 120 1.93 18.41 12.90
CA VAL A 120 1.13 17.77 13.96
C VAL A 120 0.33 18.86 14.63
N SER A 121 -1.00 18.74 14.61
CA SER A 121 -1.91 19.71 15.26
C SER A 121 -2.01 19.49 16.77
N GLY A 122 -1.94 18.22 17.20
CA GLY A 122 -1.88 17.82 18.60
C GLY A 122 -0.44 17.74 19.13
N ALA A 123 -0.22 16.85 20.10
CA ALA A 123 1.10 16.64 20.69
C ALA A 123 2.00 15.77 19.79
N LEU A 124 3.29 16.11 19.76
CA LEU A 124 4.35 15.25 19.26
C LEU A 124 5.15 14.71 20.45
N GLY A 125 5.01 13.41 20.73
CA GLY A 125 5.76 12.72 21.79
C GLY A 125 6.86 11.84 21.22
N ILE A 126 8.05 11.90 21.82
CA ILE A 126 9.18 11.03 21.50
C ILE A 126 9.72 10.47 22.82
N LYS A 127 9.62 9.14 22.98
CA LYS A 127 10.26 8.42 24.08
C LYS A 127 11.25 7.42 23.51
N VAL A 128 12.52 7.60 23.85
CA VAL A 128 13.60 6.70 23.43
C VAL A 128 14.29 6.18 24.68
N ARG A 129 14.61 4.87 24.68
CA ARG A 129 15.25 4.22 25.82
C ARG A 129 16.72 4.62 25.97
N ASN A 130 17.44 4.67 24.86
CA ASN A 130 18.89 4.83 24.85
C ASN A 130 19.28 6.26 24.49
N GLU A 131 19.31 6.59 23.19
CA GLU A 131 19.86 7.85 22.70
C GLU A 131 18.98 8.48 21.63
N ILE A 132 18.93 9.81 21.64
CA ILE A 132 18.42 10.63 20.53
C ILE A 132 19.61 11.39 19.95
N VAL A 133 19.93 11.10 18.69
CA VAL A 133 20.95 11.85 17.93
C VAL A 133 20.22 12.74 16.92
N LEU A 134 20.49 14.04 16.99
CA LEU A 134 20.06 15.02 16.00
C LEU A 134 21.32 15.65 15.39
N GLU A 135 21.58 15.34 14.13
CA GLU A 135 22.72 15.89 13.40
C GLU A 135 22.20 16.74 12.24
N SER A 136 22.80 17.91 12.06
CA SER A 136 22.48 18.84 10.97
C SER A 136 23.77 19.45 10.49
N GLY A 137 24.03 19.39 9.19
CA GLY A 137 25.18 20.07 8.58
C GLY A 137 25.05 21.60 8.57
N GLY A 138 23.87 22.15 8.89
CA GLY A 138 23.61 23.59 8.91
C GLY A 138 23.31 24.13 10.30
N LYS A 139 22.07 23.90 10.76
CA LYS A 139 21.59 24.35 12.08
C LYS A 139 20.51 23.43 12.64
N ILE A 140 20.37 23.44 13.96
CA ILE A 140 19.22 22.88 14.68
C ILE A 140 18.49 24.05 15.34
N THR A 141 17.16 24.12 15.20
CA THR A 141 16.35 25.21 15.77
C THR A 141 15.18 24.63 16.55
N LEU A 142 15.05 25.03 17.81
CA LEU A 142 13.92 24.71 18.68
C LEU A 142 13.25 26.04 19.04
N LYS A 143 11.99 26.24 18.65
CA LYS A 143 11.30 27.54 18.76
C LYS A 143 9.91 27.41 19.36
N VAL A 144 9.58 28.33 20.28
CA VAL A 144 8.24 28.51 20.87
C VAL A 144 7.94 30.01 20.93
N GLY A 145 6.99 30.48 20.12
CA GLY A 145 6.69 31.92 20.04
C GLY A 145 7.93 32.74 19.70
N SER A 146 8.27 33.71 20.55
CA SER A 146 9.48 34.54 20.44
C SER A 146 10.74 33.90 21.06
N SER A 147 10.60 32.80 21.82
CA SER A 147 11.73 32.11 22.46
C SER A 147 12.32 31.03 21.57
N PHE A 148 13.64 30.85 21.58
CA PHE A 148 14.31 29.82 20.80
C PHE A 148 15.67 29.39 21.35
N VAL A 149 16.08 28.19 20.93
CA VAL A 149 17.46 27.68 20.99
C VAL A 149 17.90 27.35 19.57
N VAL A 150 19.04 27.88 19.14
CA VAL A 150 19.64 27.56 17.83
C VAL A 150 21.06 27.07 18.02
N ILE A 151 21.36 25.89 17.47
CA ILE A 151 22.72 25.34 17.40
C ILE A 151 23.21 25.52 15.96
N HIS A 152 24.40 26.09 15.79
CA HIS A 152 25.03 26.34 14.50
C HIS A 152 26.57 26.28 14.63
N ALA A 153 27.30 26.35 13.51
CA ALA A 153 28.76 26.18 13.49
C ALA A 153 29.54 27.20 14.36
N GLY A 154 28.94 28.35 14.68
CA GLY A 154 29.56 29.40 15.50
C GLY A 154 29.27 29.29 17.01
N GLY A 155 28.35 28.42 17.43
CA GLY A 155 27.97 28.29 18.84
C GLY A 155 26.49 27.96 19.04
N VAL A 156 25.97 28.39 20.18
CA VAL A 156 24.57 28.18 20.60
C VAL A 156 23.95 29.50 21.00
N ASP A 157 22.89 29.90 20.29
CA ASP A 157 22.07 31.05 20.64
C ASP A 157 20.90 30.61 21.52
N ILE A 158 20.68 31.30 22.64
CA ILE A 158 19.56 31.07 23.56
C ILE A 158 18.88 32.42 23.81
N VAL A 159 17.62 32.55 23.36
CA VAL A 159 16.86 33.80 23.47
C VAL A 159 15.48 33.54 24.08
N GLY A 160 15.13 34.37 25.06
CA GLY A 160 13.80 34.40 25.67
C GLY A 160 13.72 35.50 26.76
N PRO A 161 12.51 35.93 27.17
CA PRO A 161 12.34 36.98 28.18
C PRO A 161 12.99 36.65 29.54
N LYS A 162 13.11 35.36 29.85
CA LYS A 162 13.77 34.84 31.04
C LYS A 162 14.51 33.56 30.65
N ILE A 163 15.80 33.49 31.01
CA ILE A 163 16.64 32.31 30.83
C ILE A 163 17.14 31.92 32.21
N ASN A 164 16.71 30.75 32.69
CA ASN A 164 17.21 30.18 33.93
C ASN A 164 18.38 29.25 33.60
N LEU A 165 19.59 29.67 33.96
CA LEU A 165 20.79 28.85 33.84
C LEU A 165 21.27 28.49 35.24
N ASN A 166 21.36 27.19 35.55
CA ASN A 166 21.84 26.68 36.84
C ASN A 166 21.08 27.22 38.09
N SER A 167 19.84 27.67 37.94
CA SER A 167 19.05 28.26 39.04
C SER A 167 18.33 27.20 39.90
N GLY A 168 19.05 26.13 40.24
CA GLY A 168 18.64 25.19 41.29
C GLY A 168 18.77 25.82 42.67
#